data_AF-A0A3N5V1I6-F1
#
_entry.id   AF-A0A3N5V1I6-F1
#
_cell.length_a   1.000
_cell.length_b   1.000
_cell.length_c   1.000
_cell.angle_alpha   90.00
_cell.angle_beta   90.00
_cell.angle_gamma   90.00
#
_symmetry.space_group_name_H-M   'P 1'
#
loop_
_entity.id
_entity.type
_entity.pdbx_description
1 polymer ?
#
loop_
_entity_poly.entity_id
_entity_poly.type
_entity_poly.pdbx_seq_one_letter_code
_entity_poly.pdbx_strand_id
1 'polypeptide(L)'
;MLLAKGVLGAVLLFLGQELHFLFAAAMAALIGLRLTPLLPPQWPGLYDYVFVGILALIAAAIPLIHERVGYFVSGFLAGGYFLVEYYAPGVLTLPLFPFIFGGVIGSLIIGLFTHWGLMMVSCLIGVYFVTNLFTLSSTAKILVSAGLFVIGALTQVIIWRMQKDD
;
A
#
# COMPACT_ATOMS: atom_id res chain seq x y z
N MET A 1 5.34 -15.23 2.87
CA MET A 1 4.50 -14.22 2.16
C MET A 1 3.33 -13.70 3.00
N LEU A 2 2.56 -14.55 3.70
CA LEU A 2 1.42 -14.10 4.53
C LEU A 2 1.82 -13.22 5.72
N LEU A 3 2.81 -13.62 6.51
CA LEU A 3 3.30 -12.81 7.64
C LEU A 3 3.81 -11.42 7.21
N ALA A 4 4.53 -11.34 6.09
CA ALA A 4 5.00 -10.07 5.55
C ALA A 4 3.84 -9.14 5.17
N LYS A 5 2.77 -9.67 4.57
CA LYS A 5 1.54 -8.92 4.27
C LYS A 5 0.84 -8.47 5.56
N GLY A 6 0.79 -9.31 6.60
CA GLY A 6 0.19 -8.98 7.89
C GLY A 6 0.94 -7.87 8.64
N VAL A 7 2.27 -7.93 8.68
CA VAL A 7 3.11 -6.88 9.27
C VAL A 7 2.99 -5.58 8.47
N LEU A 8 3.03 -5.64 7.13
CA LEU A 8 2.76 -4.47 6.29
C LEU A 8 1.40 -3.87 6.59
N GLY A 9 0.37 -4.72 6.71
CA GLY A 9 -1.00 -4.32 6.98
C GLY A 9 -1.15 -3.62 8.32
N ALA A 10 -0.57 -4.18 9.39
CA ALA A 10 -0.57 -3.57 10.71
C ALA A 10 0.16 -2.22 10.71
N VAL A 11 1.33 -2.15 10.08
CA VAL A 11 2.10 -0.90 9.95
C VAL A 11 1.32 0.13 9.14
N LEU A 12 0.70 -0.23 8.02
CA LEU A 12 -0.16 0.66 7.24
C LEU A 12 -1.39 1.15 8.01
N LEU A 13 -1.95 0.31 8.88
CA LEU A 13 -3.15 0.62 9.65
C LEU A 13 -2.88 1.64 10.75
N PHE A 14 -1.71 1.57 11.41
CA PHE A 14 -1.35 2.47 12.51
C PHE A 14 -0.47 3.66 12.10
N LEU A 15 0.39 3.51 11.08
CA LEU A 15 1.38 4.53 10.67
C LEU A 15 1.07 5.19 9.31
N GLY A 16 -0.09 4.91 8.70
CA GLY A 16 -0.42 5.39 7.35
C GLY A 16 -0.37 6.90 7.16
N GLN A 17 -0.51 7.68 8.23
CA GLN A 17 -0.58 9.13 8.13
C GLN A 17 0.77 9.87 8.23
N GLU A 18 1.67 9.44 9.10
CA GLU A 18 2.97 10.12 9.26
C GLU A 18 3.99 9.74 8.17
N LEU A 19 3.75 8.66 7.42
CA LEU A 19 4.72 8.15 6.46
C LEU A 19 4.09 7.96 5.08
N HIS A 20 3.79 9.06 4.39
CA HIS A 20 3.56 9.04 2.94
C HIS A 20 4.69 8.28 2.21
N PHE A 21 5.92 8.40 2.75
CA PHE A 21 7.10 7.68 2.30
C PHE A 21 7.00 6.16 2.50
N LEU A 22 6.53 5.70 3.66
CA LEU A 22 6.47 4.27 3.97
C LEU A 22 5.33 3.60 3.23
N PHE A 23 4.22 4.31 3.02
CA PHE A 23 3.16 3.85 2.16
C PHE A 23 3.67 3.64 0.72
N ALA A 24 4.34 4.65 0.15
CA ALA A 24 4.93 4.55 -1.18
C ALA A 24 5.97 3.41 -1.25
N ALA A 25 6.85 3.29 -0.24
CA ALA A 25 7.83 2.22 -0.13
C ALA A 25 7.20 0.83 -0.04
N ALA A 26 6.17 0.67 0.78
CA ALA A 26 5.43 -0.57 0.99
C ALA A 26 4.74 -1.01 -0.30
N MET A 27 4.04 -0.10 -0.98
CA MET A 27 3.40 -0.40 -2.26
C MET A 27 4.42 -0.72 -3.34
N ALA A 28 5.55 0.01 -3.40
CA ALA A 28 6.65 -0.26 -4.31
C ALA A 28 7.29 -1.62 -4.03
N ALA A 29 7.44 -2.01 -2.76
CA ALA A 29 7.94 -3.32 -2.41
C ALA A 29 6.99 -4.43 -2.86
N LEU A 30 5.67 -4.26 -2.66
CA LEU A 30 4.65 -5.20 -3.11
C LEU A 30 4.63 -5.36 -4.64
N ILE A 31 4.76 -4.25 -5.37
CA ILE A 31 4.86 -4.27 -6.83
C ILE A 31 6.19 -4.89 -7.26
N GLY A 32 7.30 -4.51 -6.64
CA GLY A 32 8.64 -5.06 -6.90
C GLY A 32 8.67 -6.58 -6.77
N LEU A 33 8.00 -7.14 -5.76
CA LEU A 33 7.83 -8.59 -5.57
C LEU A 33 7.02 -9.27 -6.68
N ARG A 34 6.22 -8.53 -7.45
CA ARG A 34 5.56 -9.04 -8.67
C ARG A 34 6.40 -8.79 -9.93
N LEU A 35 7.42 -7.94 -9.86
CA LEU A 35 8.37 -7.76 -10.96
C LEU A 35 9.52 -8.77 -10.89
N THR A 36 9.80 -9.37 -9.73
CA THR A 36 10.85 -10.39 -9.58
C THR A 36 10.80 -11.53 -10.62
N PRO A 37 9.63 -12.05 -11.06
CA PRO A 37 9.59 -13.12 -12.07
C PRO A 37 9.96 -12.65 -13.48
N LEU A 38 9.99 -11.33 -13.72
CA LEU A 38 10.44 -10.73 -14.99
C LEU A 38 11.95 -10.49 -15.02
N LEU A 39 12.65 -10.64 -13.88
CA LEU A 39 14.10 -10.55 -13.87
C LEU A 39 14.74 -11.78 -14.54
N PRO A 40 15.94 -11.61 -15.13
CA PRO A 40 16.67 -12.72 -15.75
C PRO A 40 16.87 -13.87 -14.74
N PRO A 41 16.50 -15.12 -15.07
CA PRO A 41 16.66 -16.29 -14.18
C PRO A 41 18.10 -16.62 -13.78
N GLN A 42 19.07 -15.92 -14.37
CA GLN A 42 20.51 -16.11 -14.21
C GLN A 42 21.03 -15.46 -12.93
N TRP A 43 20.24 -14.62 -12.27
CA TRP A 43 20.66 -13.86 -11.11
C TRP A 43 20.47 -14.65 -9.80
N PRO A 44 21.43 -14.57 -8.86
CA PRO A 44 21.27 -15.15 -7.52
C PRO A 44 20.05 -14.55 -6.81
N GLY A 45 19.28 -15.36 -6.08
CA GLY A 45 18.05 -14.92 -5.40
C GLY A 45 18.23 -13.79 -4.37
N LEU A 46 19.47 -13.42 -4.03
CA LEU A 46 19.77 -12.23 -3.23
C LEU A 46 19.45 -10.92 -3.98
N TYR A 47 19.61 -10.91 -5.32
CA TYR A 47 19.39 -9.73 -6.15
C TYR A 47 17.92 -9.33 -6.23
N ASP A 48 16.98 -10.27 -6.04
CA ASP A 48 15.55 -9.98 -5.99
C ASP A 48 15.22 -9.07 -4.80
N TYR A 49 15.77 -9.37 -3.61
CA TYR A 49 15.57 -8.56 -2.42
C TYR A 49 16.24 -7.19 -2.54
N VAL A 50 17.41 -7.13 -3.17
CA VAL A 50 18.12 -5.86 -3.44
C VAL A 50 17.32 -5.01 -4.42
N PHE A 51 16.78 -5.60 -5.48
CA PHE A 51 15.94 -4.91 -6.46
C PHE A 51 14.68 -4.33 -5.81
N VAL A 52 13.96 -5.15 -5.03
CA VAL A 52 12.77 -4.71 -4.28
C VAL A 52 13.13 -3.61 -3.27
N GLY A 53 14.26 -3.75 -2.57
CA GLY A 53 14.75 -2.77 -1.60
C GLY A 53 15.08 -1.44 -2.25
N ILE A 54 15.78 -1.44 -3.39
CA ILE A 54 16.08 -0.23 -4.16
C ILE A 54 14.79 0.43 -4.66
N LEU A 55 13.84 -0.34 -5.17
CA LEU A 55 12.58 0.18 -5.69
C LEU A 55 11.72 0.80 -4.57
N ALA A 56 11.69 0.16 -3.40
CA ALA A 56 11.06 0.70 -2.20
C ALA A 56 11.75 1.98 -1.70
N LEU A 57 13.09 2.02 -1.73
CA LEU A 57 13.87 3.19 -1.34
C LEU A 57 13.62 4.39 -2.27
N ILE A 58 13.60 4.17 -3.58
CA ILE A 58 13.29 5.21 -4.57
C ILE A 58 11.87 5.73 -4.34
N ALA A 59 10.90 4.84 -4.15
CA ALA A 59 9.53 5.24 -3.88
C ALA A 59 9.38 5.98 -2.54
N ALA A 60 10.16 5.62 -1.51
CA ALA A 60 10.22 6.32 -0.23
C ALA A 60 10.83 7.73 -0.36
N ALA A 61 11.81 7.91 -1.23
CA ALA A 61 12.48 9.20 -1.39
C ALA A 61 11.56 10.26 -2.00
N ILE A 62 10.64 9.88 -2.89
CA ILE A 62 9.79 10.85 -3.61
C ILE A 62 8.92 11.70 -2.67
N PRO A 63 8.15 11.11 -1.73
CA PRO A 63 7.34 11.89 -0.78
C PRO A 63 8.19 12.72 0.19
N LEU A 64 9.45 12.34 0.43
CA LEU A 64 10.36 13.07 1.30
C LEU A 64 10.82 14.41 0.68
N ILE A 65 11.00 14.43 -0.64
CA ILE A 65 11.44 15.62 -1.37
C ILE A 65 10.24 16.49 -1.74
N HIS A 66 9.15 15.88 -2.21
CA HIS A 66 7.94 16.58 -2.62
C HIS A 66 6.68 15.87 -2.09
N GLU A 67 6.14 16.36 -0.99
CA GLU A 67 4.95 15.81 -0.33
C GLU A 67 3.75 15.69 -1.29
N ARG A 68 3.51 16.74 -2.10
CA ARG A 68 2.42 16.74 -3.08
C ARG A 68 2.58 15.67 -4.15
N VAL A 69 3.78 15.47 -4.66
CA VAL A 69 4.10 14.42 -5.65
C VAL A 69 3.99 13.05 -5.01
N GLY A 70 4.36 12.94 -3.72
CA GLY A 70 4.19 11.73 -2.92
C GLY A 70 2.75 11.23 -2.90
N TYR A 71 1.75 12.11 -2.82
CA TYR A 71 0.33 11.71 -2.90
C TYR A 71 -0.05 11.13 -4.26
N PHE A 72 0.42 11.73 -5.35
CA PHE A 72 0.16 11.21 -6.69
C PHE A 72 0.83 9.85 -6.91
N VAL A 73 2.08 9.71 -6.45
CA VAL A 73 2.85 8.45 -6.59
C VAL A 73 2.23 7.36 -5.74
N SER A 74 1.97 7.61 -4.45
CA SER A 74 1.30 6.64 -3.59
C SER A 74 -0.06 6.22 -4.14
N GLY A 75 -0.87 7.16 -4.63
CA GLY A 75 -2.13 6.86 -5.31
C GLY A 75 -1.95 6.02 -6.57
N PHE A 76 -0.92 6.30 -7.36
CA PHE A 76 -0.60 5.52 -8.54
C PHE A 76 -0.24 4.07 -8.19
N LEU A 77 0.64 3.87 -7.22
CA LEU A 77 1.05 2.52 -6.81
C LEU A 77 -0.12 1.77 -6.15
N ALA A 78 -0.90 2.42 -5.29
CA ALA A 78 -2.05 1.84 -4.62
C ALA A 78 -3.14 1.43 -5.61
N GLY A 79 -3.58 2.38 -6.45
CA GLY A 79 -4.64 2.12 -7.42
C GLY A 79 -4.25 1.07 -8.44
N GLY A 80 -2.99 1.10 -8.91
CA GLY A 80 -2.48 0.11 -9.84
C GLY A 80 -2.45 -1.28 -9.22
N TYR A 81 -1.96 -1.41 -7.99
CA TYR A 81 -1.93 -2.69 -7.28
C TYR A 81 -3.35 -3.25 -7.04
N PHE A 82 -4.29 -2.40 -6.61
CA PHE A 82 -5.68 -2.81 -6.37
C PHE A 82 -6.36 -3.32 -7.63
N LEU A 83 -6.24 -2.60 -8.75
CA LEU A 83 -6.92 -2.98 -9.98
C LEU A 83 -6.32 -4.26 -10.57
N VAL A 84 -5.01 -4.46 -10.44
CA VAL A 84 -4.34 -5.72 -10.81
C VAL A 84 -4.86 -6.89 -9.97
N GLU A 85 -4.97 -6.72 -8.65
CA GLU A 85 -5.46 -7.78 -7.77
C GLU A 85 -6.94 -8.12 -8.02
N TYR A 86 -7.74 -7.12 -8.41
CA TYR A 86 -9.14 -7.33 -8.77
C TYR A 86 -9.31 -8.08 -10.10
N TYR A 87 -8.54 -7.73 -11.13
CA TYR A 87 -8.65 -8.33 -12.46
C TYR A 87 -7.95 -9.69 -12.58
N ALA A 88 -6.80 -9.86 -11.91
CA ALA A 88 -5.93 -11.02 -12.04
C ALA A 88 -5.42 -11.47 -10.66
N PRO A 89 -6.32 -11.97 -9.78
CA PRO A 89 -5.97 -12.34 -8.43
C PRO A 89 -4.91 -13.45 -8.42
N GLY A 90 -3.81 -13.24 -7.69
CA GLY A 90 -2.75 -14.24 -7.53
C GLY A 90 -1.81 -14.42 -8.72
N VAL A 91 -1.97 -13.64 -9.79
CA VAL A 91 -1.05 -13.66 -10.93
C VAL A 91 0.25 -12.94 -10.55
N LEU A 92 1.37 -13.65 -10.74
CA LEU A 92 2.71 -13.18 -10.43
C LEU A 92 3.26 -12.22 -11.50
N THR A 93 2.68 -12.19 -12.69
CA THR A 93 3.00 -11.22 -13.74
C THR A 93 2.20 -9.94 -13.52
N LEU A 94 2.81 -8.79 -13.78
CA LEU A 94 2.13 -7.49 -13.65
C LEU A 94 1.45 -7.12 -14.97
N PRO A 95 0.11 -7.28 -15.12
CA PRO A 95 -0.59 -6.82 -16.31
C PRO A 95 -0.55 -5.28 -16.36
N LEU A 96 0.26 -4.76 -17.28
CA LEU A 96 0.53 -3.32 -17.41
C LEU A 96 -0.73 -2.50 -17.64
N PHE A 97 -1.71 -3.04 -18.38
CA PHE A 97 -2.93 -2.32 -18.73
C PHE A 97 -3.78 -1.97 -17.49
N PRO A 98 -4.27 -2.93 -16.68
CA PRO A 98 -4.98 -2.61 -15.44
C PRO A 98 -4.08 -1.89 -14.41
N PHE A 99 -2.77 -2.13 -14.40
CA PHE A 99 -1.87 -1.39 -13.52
C PHE A 99 -1.85 0.11 -13.83
N ILE A 100 -1.67 0.48 -15.10
CA ILE A 100 -1.64 1.89 -15.52
C ILE A 100 -3.00 2.55 -15.31
N PHE A 101 -4.10 1.89 -15.72
CA PHE A 101 -5.45 2.43 -15.54
C PHE A 101 -5.80 2.61 -14.05
N GLY A 102 -5.56 1.58 -13.24
CA GLY A 102 -5.77 1.65 -11.80
C GLY A 102 -4.90 2.70 -11.16
N GLY A 103 -3.66 2.83 -11.59
CA GLY A 103 -2.73 3.82 -11.09
C GLY A 103 -3.15 5.25 -11.43
N VAL A 104 -3.56 5.53 -12.66
CA VAL A 104 -4.05 6.87 -13.02
C VAL A 104 -5.25 7.26 -12.17
N ILE A 105 -6.22 6.35 -11.99
CA ILE A 105 -7.41 6.59 -11.17
C ILE A 105 -7.02 6.79 -9.69
N GLY A 106 -6.21 5.90 -9.13
CA GLY A 106 -5.76 6.00 -7.74
C GLY A 106 -4.94 7.25 -7.47
N SER A 107 -4.10 7.64 -8.42
CA SER A 107 -3.32 8.88 -8.38
C SER A 107 -4.23 10.11 -8.37
N LEU A 108 -5.28 10.11 -9.18
CA LEU A 108 -6.25 11.21 -9.22
C LEU A 108 -7.02 11.31 -7.90
N ILE A 109 -7.47 10.18 -7.35
CA ILE A 109 -8.22 10.15 -6.10
C ILE A 109 -7.33 10.61 -4.93
N ILE A 110 -6.19 9.94 -4.70
CA ILE A 110 -5.32 10.30 -3.57
C ILE A 110 -4.70 11.68 -3.78
N GLY A 111 -4.33 12.06 -5.01
CA GLY A 111 -3.82 13.39 -5.32
C GLY A 111 -4.84 14.51 -5.07
N LEU A 112 -6.14 14.25 -5.28
CA LEU A 112 -7.20 15.22 -5.03
C LEU A 112 -7.56 15.32 -3.53
N PHE A 113 -7.69 14.18 -2.85
CA PHE A 113 -8.05 14.13 -1.43
C PHE A 113 -6.84 14.28 -0.50
N THR A 114 -5.62 14.26 -1.05
CA THR A 114 -4.32 14.42 -0.36
C THR A 114 -4.24 13.59 0.91
N HIS A 115 -4.12 14.25 2.06
CA HIS A 115 -3.97 13.66 3.37
C HIS A 115 -5.15 12.75 3.76
N TRP A 116 -6.38 13.17 3.45
CA TRP A 116 -7.60 12.39 3.75
C TRP A 116 -7.73 11.15 2.89
N GLY A 117 -7.34 11.26 1.60
CA GLY A 117 -7.35 10.13 0.68
C GLY A 117 -6.36 9.06 1.12
N LEU A 118 -5.16 9.48 1.53
CA LEU A 118 -4.12 8.56 1.96
C LEU A 118 -4.47 7.84 3.27
N MET A 119 -5.05 8.53 4.26
CA MET A 119 -5.57 7.92 5.49
C MET A 119 -6.59 6.81 5.20
N MET A 120 -7.61 7.13 4.41
CA MET A 120 -8.69 6.18 4.08
C MET A 120 -8.15 4.96 3.33
N VAL A 121 -7.28 5.17 2.34
CA VAL A 121 -6.70 4.09 1.55
C VAL A 121 -5.75 3.23 2.39
N SER A 122 -4.93 3.83 3.25
CA SER A 122 -4.01 3.09 4.13
C SER A 122 -4.76 2.23 5.15
N CYS A 123 -5.81 2.78 5.77
CA CYS A 123 -6.69 2.01 6.65
C CYS A 123 -7.34 0.83 5.90
N LEU A 124 -7.88 1.09 4.70
CA LEU A 124 -8.55 0.06 3.92
C LEU A 124 -7.59 -1.07 3.51
N ILE A 125 -6.38 -0.73 3.05
CA ILE A 125 -5.34 -1.70 2.70
C ILE A 125 -4.88 -2.48 3.94
N GLY A 126 -4.66 -1.78 5.06
CA GLY A 126 -4.24 -2.40 6.32
C GLY A 126 -5.26 -3.44 6.80
N VAL A 127 -6.55 -3.08 6.79
CA VAL A 127 -7.66 -3.96 7.15
C VAL A 127 -7.72 -5.15 6.21
N TYR A 128 -7.59 -4.91 4.91
CA TYR A 128 -7.59 -5.98 3.91
C TYR A 128 -6.49 -6.99 4.19
N PHE A 129 -5.26 -6.55 4.46
CA PHE A 129 -4.15 -7.46 4.76
C PHE A 129 -4.30 -8.20 6.09
N VAL A 130 -4.71 -7.51 7.16
CA VAL A 130 -4.89 -8.12 8.49
C VAL A 130 -6.02 -9.16 8.47
N THR A 131 -7.15 -8.84 7.85
CA THR A 131 -8.29 -9.76 7.79
C THR A 131 -8.06 -10.95 6.86
N ASN A 132 -7.10 -10.85 5.92
CA ASN A 132 -6.71 -11.98 5.08
C ASN A 132 -5.72 -12.94 5.76
N LEU A 133 -5.17 -12.58 6.94
CA LEU A 133 -4.38 -13.50 7.76
C LEU A 133 -5.26 -14.54 8.48
N PHE A 134 -6.49 -14.18 8.80
CA PHE A 134 -7.40 -15.02 9.58
C PHE A 134 -8.45 -15.66 8.67
N THR A 135 -8.60 -16.98 8.75
CA THR A 135 -9.69 -17.72 8.10
C THR A 135 -10.97 -17.56 8.92
N LEU A 136 -11.59 -16.37 8.83
CA LEU A 136 -12.83 -16.02 9.51
C LEU A 136 -14.05 -16.33 8.62
N SER A 137 -15.18 -16.66 9.26
CA SER A 137 -16.50 -16.69 8.61
C SER A 137 -16.83 -15.32 8.00
N SER A 138 -17.56 -15.29 6.88
CA SER A 138 -17.90 -14.05 6.15
C SER A 138 -18.48 -12.94 7.03
N THR A 139 -19.36 -13.29 7.97
CA THR A 139 -19.97 -12.31 8.89
C THR A 139 -18.96 -11.76 9.90
N ALA A 140 -18.10 -12.64 10.44
CA ALA A 140 -17.04 -12.23 11.37
C ALA A 140 -15.97 -11.39 10.67
N LYS A 141 -15.65 -11.70 9.40
CA LYS A 141 -14.69 -10.92 8.60
C LYS A 141 -15.18 -9.49 8.39
N ILE A 142 -16.47 -9.29 8.11
CA ILE A 142 -17.08 -7.96 7.94
C ILE A 142 -17.06 -7.17 9.26
N LEU A 143 -17.45 -7.80 10.37
CA LEU A 143 -17.46 -7.15 11.68
C LEU A 143 -16.06 -6.74 12.13
N VAL A 144 -15.08 -7.65 12.00
CA VAL A 144 -13.68 -7.38 12.35
C VAL A 144 -13.08 -6.34 11.40
N SER A 145 -13.38 -6.40 10.10
CA SER A 145 -12.88 -5.42 9.14
C SER A 145 -13.42 -4.02 9.43
N ALA A 146 -14.72 -3.89 9.73
CA ALA A 146 -15.33 -2.62 10.07
C ALA A 146 -14.77 -2.07 11.39
N GLY A 147 -14.60 -2.92 12.41
CA GLY A 147 -14.00 -2.54 13.68
C GLY A 147 -12.56 -2.04 13.52
N LEU A 148 -11.70 -2.80 12.83
CA LEU A 148 -10.32 -2.36 12.59
C LEU A 148 -10.25 -1.10 11.73
N PHE A 149 -11.14 -0.95 10.74
CA PHE A 149 -11.17 0.24 9.90
C PHE A 149 -11.48 1.50 10.73
N VAL A 150 -12.49 1.43 11.59
CA VAL A 150 -12.87 2.55 12.46
C VAL A 150 -11.76 2.86 13.46
N ILE A 151 -11.18 1.84 14.10
CA ILE A 151 -10.09 2.03 15.07
C ILE A 151 -8.86 2.64 14.39
N GLY A 152 -8.46 2.11 13.23
CA GLY A 152 -7.33 2.64 12.46
C GLY A 152 -7.55 4.08 12.02
N ALA A 153 -8.73 4.38 11.47
CA ALA A 153 -9.07 5.73 11.01
C ALA A 153 -9.11 6.74 12.17
N LEU A 154 -9.70 6.37 13.31
CA LEU A 154 -9.73 7.23 14.50
C LEU A 154 -8.33 7.47 15.05
N THR A 155 -7.49 6.42 15.11
CA THR A 155 -6.10 6.54 15.59
C THR A 155 -5.30 7.50 14.72
N GLN A 156 -5.41 7.37 13.39
CA GLN A 156 -4.76 8.27 12.45
C GLN A 156 -5.24 9.72 12.63
N VAL A 157 -6.56 9.95 12.67
CA VAL A 157 -7.14 11.30 12.86
C VAL A 157 -6.68 11.95 14.17
N ILE A 158 -6.56 11.19 15.26
CA ILE A 158 -6.08 11.71 16.55
C ILE A 158 -4.61 12.14 16.45
N ILE A 159 -3.74 11.27 15.89
CA ILE A 159 -2.31 11.58 15.69
C ILE A 159 -2.13 12.84 14.86
N TRP A 160 -2.89 12.97 13.77
CA TRP A 160 -2.84 14.16 12.93
C TRP A 160 -3.18 15.46 13.66
N ARG A 161 -4.22 15.40 14.51
CA ARG A 161 -4.65 16.57 15.27
C ARG A 161 -3.57 16.97 16.25
N MET A 162 -2.95 16.01 16.95
CA MET A 162 -1.87 16.28 17.88
C MET A 162 -0.68 16.97 17.19
N GLN A 163 -0.27 16.51 16.01
CA GLN A 163 0.83 17.13 15.25
C GLN A 163 0.52 18.54 14.71
N LYS A 164 -0.76 18.90 14.59
CA LYS A 164 -1.18 20.20 14.05
C LYS A 164 -1.35 21.26 15.14
N ASP A 165 -1.49 20.82 16.39
CA ASP A 165 -1.67 21.69 17.55
C ASP A 165 -0.32 22.06 18.23
N ASP A 166 0.80 21.45 17.79
CA ASP A 166 2.20 21.79 18.13
C ASP A 166 2.84 22.73 17.08
#